data_AF-A0A7X8CWR0-F1
#
_entry.id   AF-A0A7X8CWR0-F1
#
_cell.length_a   1.000
_cell.length_b   1.000
_cell.length_c   1.000
_cell.angle_alpha   90.00
_cell.angle_beta   90.00
_cell.angle_gamma   90.00
#
_symmetry.space_group_name_H-M   'P 1'
#
loop_
_entity.id
_entity.type
_entity.pdbx_description
1 polymer ?
#
loop_
_entity_poly.entity_id
_entity_poly.type
_entity_poly.pdbx_seq_one_letter_code
_entity_poly.pdbx_strand_id
1 'polypeptide(L)' 'MKACFLFPGQGAQYIGMGKDFYETSTAAKEIFDMASE' A
#
# COMPACT_ATOMS: atom_id res chain seq x y z
N MET A 1 21.91 7.28 11.70
CA MET A 1 20.49 7.36 12.10
C MET A 1 19.89 5.97 11.92
N LYS A 2 19.16 5.42 12.89
CA LYS A 2 18.49 4.11 12.78
C LYS A 2 16.98 4.34 12.66
N ALA A 3 16.37 3.75 11.64
CA ALA A 3 14.93 3.80 11.43
C ALA A 3 14.29 2.45 11.77
N CYS A 4 13.05 2.50 12.25
CA CYS A 4 12.20 1.33 12.46
C CYS A 4 10.94 1.51 11.60
N PHE A 5 10.53 0.44 10.92
CA PHE A 5 9.30 0.42 10.13
C PHE A 5 8.20 -0.24 10.95
N LEU A 6 7.15 0.52 11.26
CA LEU A 6 5.98 0.04 11.98
C LEU A 6 4.78 0.06 11.04
N PHE A 7 4.09 -1.07 10.93
CA PHE A 7 2.91 -1.23 10.08
C PHE A 7 1.65 -1.17 10.95
N PRO A 8 0.70 -0.26 10.68
CA PRO A 8 -0.52 -0.13 11.46
C PRO A 8 -1.47 -1.32 11.24
N GLY A 9 -2.27 -1.63 12.25
CA GLY A 9 -3.26 -2.71 12.21
C GLY A 9 -4.62 -2.30 11.61
N GLN A 10 -5.59 -3.19 11.76
CA GLN A 10 -6.98 -2.97 11.33
C GLN A 10 -7.61 -1.73 12.00
N GLY A 11 -8.38 -0.97 11.22
CA GLY A 11 -9.06 0.26 11.66
C GLY A 11 -8.39 1.55 11.17
N ALA A 12 -7.16 1.47 10.68
CA ALA A 12 -6.45 2.61 10.09
C ALA A 12 -6.84 2.91 8.64
N GLN A 13 -7.57 2.00 7.98
CA GLN A 13 -7.95 2.14 6.57
C GLN A 13 -8.97 3.25 6.33
N TYR A 14 -8.90 3.87 5.14
CA TYR A 14 -9.86 4.86 4.67
C TYR A 14 -10.17 4.66 3.18
N ILE A 15 -11.28 5.24 2.71
CA ILE A 15 -11.72 5.12 1.32
C ILE A 15 -10.65 5.74 0.39
N GLY A 16 -10.18 4.95 -0.56
CA GLY A 16 -9.12 5.37 -1.51
C GLY A 16 -7.70 5.21 -0.98
N MET A 17 -7.48 4.61 0.20
CA MET A 17 -6.15 4.25 0.67
C MET A 17 -5.42 3.39 -0.38
N GLY A 18 -4.19 3.76 -0.71
CA GLY A 18 -3.37 3.04 -1.70
C GLY A 18 -3.62 3.42 -3.16
N LYS A 19 -4.67 4.19 -3.48
CA LYS A 19 -5.03 4.53 -4.87
C LYS A 19 -3.92 5.26 -5.62
N ASP A 20 -3.35 6.30 -5.02
CA ASP A 20 -2.28 7.07 -5.67
C ASP A 20 -1.04 6.20 -5.94
N PHE A 21 -0.71 5.27 -5.03
CA PHE A 21 0.37 4.32 -5.25
C PHE A 21 0.07 3.37 -6.42
N TYR A 22 -1.15 2.85 -6.49
CA TYR A 22 -1.60 2.01 -7.60
C TYR A 22 -1.52 2.72 -8.95
N GLU A 23 -1.93 3.99 -9.02
CA GLU A 23 -1.98 4.76 -10.27
C GLU A 23 -0.61 5.26 -10.73
N THR A 24 0.33 5.52 -9.81
CA THR A 24 1.59 6.21 -10.12
C THR A 24 2.84 5.33 -10.02
N SER A 25 2.77 4.18 -9.35
CA SER A 25 3.91 3.28 -9.18
C SER A 25 3.67 1.94 -9.87
N THR A 26 4.50 1.63 -10.87
CA THR A 26 4.46 0.33 -11.56
C THR A 26 4.61 -0.84 -10.59
N ALA A 27 5.56 -0.75 -9.65
CA ALA A 27 5.79 -1.82 -8.66
C ALA A 27 4.60 -2.01 -7.71
N ALA A 28 3.97 -0.91 -7.26
CA ALA A 28 2.77 -1.02 -6.44
C ALA A 28 1.63 -1.67 -7.24
N LYS A 29 1.41 -1.22 -8.48
CA LYS A 29 0.38 -1.79 -9.35
C LYS A 29 0.52 -3.30 -9.51
N GLU A 30 1.71 -3.80 -9.82
CA GLU A 30 1.98 -5.24 -9.97
C GLU A 30 1.65 -6.05 -8.71
N ILE A 31 1.98 -5.53 -7.53
CA ILE A 31 1.69 -6.20 -6.24
C ILE A 31 0.19 -6.23 -5.96
N PHE A 32 -0.51 -5.12 -6.21
CA PHE A 32 -1.97 -5.03 -6.02
C PHE A 32 -2.73 -5.94 -7.00
N ASP A 33 -2.30 -5.98 -8.27
CA ASP A 33 -2.90 -6.85 -9.30
C ASP A 33 -2.71 -8.33 -8.91
N MET A 34 -1.50 -8.72 -8.48
CA MET A 34 -1.21 -10.08 -7.99
C MET A 34 -2.07 -10.48 -6.78
N ALA A 35 -2.30 -9.55 -5.85
CA ALA A 35 -3.09 -9.82 -4.64
C ALA A 35 -4.61 -9.87 -4.90
N SER A 36 -5.06 -9.45 -6.08
CA SER A 36 -6.47 -9.41 -6.47
C SER A 36 -6.94 -10.65 -7.24
N GLU A 37 -6.01 -11.56 -7.57
CA GLU A 37 -6.29 -12.90 -8.13
C GLU A 37 -6.69 -13.91 -7.04
#